data_AF-A0A7J6AHU8-F1
#
_entry.id   AF-A0A7J6AHU8-F1
#
_cell.length_a   1.000
_cell.length_b   1.000
_cell.length_c   1.000
_cell.angle_alpha   90.00
_cell.angle_beta   90.00
_cell.angle_gamma   90.00
#
_symmetry.space_group_name_H-M   'P 1'
#
loop_
_entity.id
_entity.type
_entity.pdbx_description
1 polymer ?
#
loop_
_entity_poly.entity_id
_entity_poly.type
_entity_poly.pdbx_seq_one_letter_code
_entity_poly.pdbx_strand_id
1 'polypeptide(L)'
;MVKDNWGGLLACESFEDEEQSFKPDDLTTHQKQDERAVKGQYLHVITRSKMSKHDKIQKDFLLPDPKKDGVKLFLQKIRKVVSDNRGSEIKLKKVEKYKFKVGTLEETSYKDEPEMVDEWEQFYLPEHMFMEVIGVFEEFPCCSPNGDLVLMVCEDEKVFAFEDDMLHLVSNNLEELFKNGLQFPGTEQYYRGQTFEDMSEEDWDRVRESDGLKEKRKEHQDMLESMKDSFLNNLDIIMGRKRVVPIPVPEGKPFVSI
;
A
#
# COMPACT_ATOMS: atom_id res chain seq x y z
N MET A 1 -26.20 5.00 81.05
CA MET A 1 -26.38 6.28 81.77
C MET A 1 -26.19 7.39 80.75
N VAL A 2 -27.29 8.05 80.36
CA VAL A 2 -27.63 9.42 80.79
C VAL A 2 -26.86 10.45 79.94
N LYS A 3 -27.45 11.40 79.21
CA LYS A 3 -28.86 11.85 79.05
C LYS A 3 -28.84 13.08 78.12
N ASP A 4 -30.01 13.37 77.53
CA ASP A 4 -30.60 14.70 77.29
C ASP A 4 -29.91 15.66 76.28
N ASN A 5 -30.56 16.54 75.52
CA ASN A 5 -31.97 16.91 75.31
C ASN A 5 -32.00 17.91 74.13
N TRP A 6 -32.91 17.79 73.16
CA TRP A 6 -34.19 18.53 72.99
C TRP A 6 -34.18 19.82 72.17
N GLY A 7 -35.21 19.91 71.33
CA GLY A 7 -35.80 21.11 70.72
C GLY A 7 -36.08 20.86 69.24
N GLY A 8 -37.30 20.73 68.72
CA GLY A 8 -38.64 20.88 69.30
C GLY A 8 -39.62 21.28 68.17
N LEU A 9 -40.77 20.58 68.14
CA LEU A 9 -42.11 20.96 67.63
C LEU A 9 -42.33 21.17 66.11
N LEU A 10 -43.12 20.28 65.47
CA LEU A 10 -44.57 20.40 65.11
C LEU A 10 -44.75 21.06 63.73
N ALA A 11 -45.64 20.65 62.81
CA ALA A 11 -46.63 19.59 62.68
C ALA A 11 -47.09 19.58 61.20
N CYS A 12 -47.71 18.48 60.76
CA CYS A 12 -48.79 18.33 59.76
C CYS A 12 -48.72 19.21 58.47
N GLU A 13 -48.83 18.68 57.26
CA GLU A 13 -49.97 17.92 56.73
C GLU A 13 -49.55 17.17 55.46
N SER A 14 -50.18 16.02 55.27
CA SER A 14 -50.19 15.22 54.06
C SER A 14 -50.69 16.07 52.88
N PHE A 15 -49.87 16.26 51.85
CA PHE A 15 -50.33 16.76 50.57
C PHE A 15 -50.32 15.60 49.59
N GLU A 16 -51.53 15.20 49.19
CA GLU A 16 -51.80 14.14 48.23
C GLU A 16 -51.24 14.57 46.87
N ASP A 17 -50.39 13.73 46.27
CA ASP A 17 -49.94 13.87 44.90
C ASP A 17 -51.14 13.72 43.96
N GLU A 18 -51.65 14.83 43.42
CA GLU A 18 -52.47 14.81 42.20
C GLU A 18 -51.58 14.37 41.03
N GLU A 19 -51.47 13.05 40.82
CA GLU A 19 -51.16 12.49 39.51
C GLU A 19 -52.29 12.90 38.54
N GLN A 20 -52.14 14.05 37.87
CA GLN A 20 -52.91 14.33 36.66
C GLN A 20 -52.46 13.34 35.58
N SER A 21 -53.21 12.26 35.45
CA SER A 21 -53.10 11.32 34.34
C SER A 21 -53.35 12.10 33.03
N PHE A 22 -52.30 12.41 32.29
CA PHE A 22 -52.45 12.94 30.94
C PHE A 22 -52.90 11.79 30.04
N LYS A 23 -54.18 11.79 29.66
CA LYS A 23 -54.73 10.85 28.68
C LYS A 23 -54.08 11.13 27.31
N PRO A 24 -53.63 10.11 26.54
CA PRO A 24 -52.81 10.33 25.34
C PRO A 24 -53.57 10.74 24.07
N ASP A 25 -54.79 11.29 24.17
CA ASP A 25 -55.68 11.42 23.00
C ASP A 25 -56.00 12.85 22.51
N ASP A 26 -55.49 13.92 23.13
CA ASP A 26 -55.76 15.30 22.67
C ASP A 26 -54.52 16.00 22.08
N LEU A 27 -53.86 15.34 21.13
CA LEU A 27 -52.89 15.99 20.24
C LEU A 27 -53.51 16.13 18.85
N THR A 28 -53.89 17.37 18.53
CA THR A 28 -54.40 17.75 17.21
C THR A 28 -53.39 17.39 16.12
N THR A 29 -53.91 17.03 14.94
CA THR A 29 -53.14 16.53 13.79
C THR A 29 -51.99 17.45 13.37
N HIS A 30 -52.10 18.76 13.65
CA HIS A 30 -51.04 19.73 13.39
C HIS A 30 -49.85 19.63 14.37
N GLN A 31 -50.07 19.38 15.66
CA GLN A 31 -48.98 19.27 16.65
C GLN A 31 -48.15 17.98 16.48
N LYS A 32 -48.79 16.87 16.06
CA LYS A 32 -48.09 15.61 15.71
C LYS A 32 -47.25 15.74 14.43
N GLN A 33 -47.64 16.61 13.50
CA GLN A 33 -46.86 16.92 12.30
C GLN A 33 -45.65 17.79 12.63
N ASP A 34 -45.80 18.78 13.51
CA ASP A 34 -44.69 19.63 13.94
C ASP A 34 -43.64 18.88 14.76
N GLU A 35 -44.02 17.97 15.67
CA GLU A 35 -43.04 17.13 16.37
C GLU A 35 -42.32 16.13 15.45
N ARG A 36 -43.00 15.61 14.41
CA ARG A 36 -42.37 14.76 13.39
C ARG A 36 -41.46 15.58 12.47
N ALA A 37 -41.83 16.81 12.15
CA ALA A 37 -41.00 17.73 11.38
C ALA A 37 -39.77 18.15 12.18
N VAL A 38 -39.91 18.49 13.47
CA VAL A 38 -38.81 18.86 14.36
C VAL A 38 -37.91 17.66 14.69
N LYS A 39 -38.46 16.46 14.96
CA LYS A 39 -37.65 15.23 15.08
C LYS A 39 -36.97 14.84 13.77
N GLY A 40 -37.64 15.02 12.63
CA GLY A 40 -37.08 14.78 11.30
C GLY A 40 -35.95 15.75 10.98
N GLN A 41 -36.10 17.02 11.34
CA GLN A 41 -35.09 18.06 11.17
C GLN A 41 -33.92 17.89 12.14
N TYR A 42 -34.18 17.45 13.38
CA TYR A 42 -33.15 17.10 14.36
C TYR A 42 -32.36 15.84 13.94
N LEU A 43 -33.03 14.80 13.39
CA LEU A 43 -32.34 13.62 12.82
C LEU A 43 -31.56 13.95 11.55
N HIS A 44 -32.07 14.86 10.70
CA HIS A 44 -31.38 15.27 9.46
C HIS A 44 -30.17 16.15 9.75
N VAL A 45 -30.20 16.94 10.83
CA VAL A 45 -29.06 17.73 11.32
C VAL A 45 -28.04 16.84 12.05
N ILE A 46 -28.46 15.77 12.72
CA ILE A 46 -27.56 14.80 13.40
C ILE A 46 -26.85 13.86 12.41
N THR A 47 -27.36 13.69 11.18
CA THR A 47 -26.73 12.81 10.17
C THR A 47 -25.76 13.51 9.21
N ARG A 48 -25.53 14.82 9.35
CA ARG A 48 -24.24 15.41 8.95
C ARG A 48 -23.21 15.13 10.03
N SER A 49 -22.95 13.84 10.30
CA SER A 49 -21.72 13.48 10.99
C SER A 49 -20.59 14.03 10.11
N LYS A 50 -19.72 14.85 10.69
CA LYS A 50 -18.46 15.19 10.05
C LYS A 50 -17.73 13.86 9.88
N MET A 51 -17.82 13.25 8.70
CA MET A 51 -17.09 12.04 8.38
C MET A 51 -15.62 12.28 8.73
N SER A 52 -15.02 11.31 9.39
CA SER A 52 -13.61 11.41 9.76
C SER A 52 -12.76 11.52 8.48
N LYS A 53 -11.56 12.08 8.59
CA LYS A 53 -10.62 12.14 7.44
C LYS A 53 -10.39 10.74 6.87
N HIS A 54 -10.33 9.74 7.74
CA HIS A 54 -10.19 8.33 7.41
C HIS A 54 -11.34 7.81 6.52
N ASP A 55 -12.59 8.06 6.92
CA ASP A 55 -13.77 7.60 6.17
C ASP A 55 -13.89 8.26 4.80
N LYS A 56 -13.36 9.48 4.65
CA LYS A 56 -13.28 10.17 3.35
C LYS A 56 -12.29 9.48 2.43
N ILE A 57 -11.07 9.23 2.91
CA ILE A 57 -10.03 8.55 2.14
C ILE A 57 -10.52 7.17 1.69
N GLN A 58 -11.10 6.38 2.60
CA GLN A 58 -11.65 5.07 2.26
C GLN A 58 -12.75 5.18 1.21
N LYS A 59 -13.65 6.17 1.31
CA LYS A 59 -14.67 6.39 0.29
C LYS A 59 -14.07 6.78 -1.06
N ASP A 60 -13.04 7.62 -1.08
CA ASP A 60 -12.39 8.05 -2.32
C ASP A 60 -11.76 6.85 -3.06
N PHE A 61 -11.14 5.92 -2.33
CA PHE A 61 -10.63 4.66 -2.88
C PHE A 61 -11.70 3.72 -3.43
N LEU A 62 -12.96 3.84 -2.99
CA LEU A 62 -14.09 3.03 -3.43
C LEU A 62 -14.90 3.67 -4.57
N LEU A 63 -14.55 4.88 -5.01
CA LEU A 63 -15.21 5.54 -6.15
C LEU A 63 -14.86 4.94 -7.52
N PRO A 64 -13.59 4.55 -7.80
CA PRO A 64 -13.23 3.95 -9.09
C PRO A 64 -13.83 2.56 -9.25
N ASP A 65 -14.37 2.25 -10.43
CA ASP A 65 -15.01 0.97 -10.72
C ASP A 65 -14.55 0.48 -12.10
N PRO A 66 -13.75 -0.60 -12.19
CA PRO A 66 -13.20 -1.03 -13.47
C PRO A 66 -14.27 -1.56 -14.42
N LYS A 67 -15.43 -2.02 -13.93
CA LYS A 67 -16.54 -2.46 -14.80
C LYS A 67 -17.19 -1.30 -15.53
N LYS A 68 -17.15 -0.09 -14.94
CA LYS A 68 -17.70 1.13 -15.55
C LYS A 68 -16.64 1.92 -16.32
N ASP A 69 -15.44 1.97 -15.78
CA ASP A 69 -14.37 2.85 -16.27
C ASP A 69 -13.44 2.15 -17.26
N GLY A 70 -13.34 0.82 -17.20
CA GLY A 70 -12.27 0.06 -17.82
C GLY A 70 -10.97 0.15 -17.01
N VAL A 71 -10.11 -0.87 -17.16
CA VAL A 71 -8.88 -1.05 -16.38
C VAL A 71 -7.99 0.19 -16.34
N LYS A 72 -7.69 0.78 -17.51
CA LYS A 72 -6.78 1.92 -17.60
C LYS A 72 -7.28 3.14 -16.83
N LEU A 73 -8.57 3.46 -16.93
CA LEU A 73 -9.16 4.59 -16.23
C LEU A 73 -9.31 4.29 -14.73
N PHE A 74 -9.58 3.04 -14.37
CA PHE A 74 -9.62 2.60 -12.98
C PHE A 74 -8.28 2.85 -12.27
N LEU A 75 -7.18 2.31 -12.79
CA LEU A 75 -5.85 2.51 -12.19
C LEU A 75 -5.44 3.98 -12.17
N GLN A 76 -5.73 4.75 -13.23
CA GLN A 76 -5.50 6.20 -13.24
C GLN A 76 -6.27 6.95 -12.14
N LYS A 77 -7.52 6.56 -11.88
CA LYS A 77 -8.30 7.14 -10.79
C LYS A 77 -7.76 6.73 -9.43
N ILE A 78 -7.34 5.48 -9.25
CA ILE A 78 -6.68 5.01 -8.02
C ILE A 78 -5.42 5.85 -7.77
N ARG A 79 -4.54 5.98 -8.76
CA ARG A 79 -3.33 6.82 -8.68
C ARG A 79 -3.64 8.26 -8.28
N LYS A 80 -4.73 8.82 -8.81
CA LYS A 80 -5.19 10.16 -8.44
C LYS A 80 -5.62 10.21 -6.97
N VAL A 81 -6.39 9.23 -6.49
CA VAL A 81 -6.79 9.14 -5.08
C VAL A 81 -5.58 9.02 -4.15
N VAL A 82 -4.58 8.21 -4.53
CA VAL A 82 -3.32 8.08 -3.80
C VAL A 82 -2.60 9.42 -3.74
N SER A 83 -2.49 10.12 -4.88
CA SER A 83 -1.82 11.42 -4.97
C SER A 83 -2.52 12.49 -4.13
N ASP A 84 -3.85 12.56 -4.20
CA ASP A 84 -4.68 13.54 -3.46
C ASP A 84 -4.60 13.32 -1.94
N ASN A 85 -4.31 12.08 -1.50
CA ASN A 85 -4.25 11.68 -0.10
C ASN A 85 -2.83 11.34 0.39
N ARG A 86 -1.80 11.63 -0.42
CA ARG A 86 -0.39 11.31 -0.15
C ARG A 86 0.06 11.73 1.25
N GLY A 87 0.73 10.83 1.96
CA GLY A 87 1.20 11.02 3.33
C GLY A 87 0.10 10.96 4.40
N SER A 88 -1.15 10.69 4.04
CA SER A 88 -2.21 10.47 5.02
C SER A 88 -2.10 9.07 5.62
N GLU A 89 -2.24 8.98 6.94
CA GLU A 89 -2.31 7.71 7.64
C GLU A 89 -3.76 7.22 7.72
N ILE A 90 -3.97 5.94 7.40
CA ILE A 90 -5.23 5.24 7.64
C ILE A 90 -4.99 3.98 8.47
N LYS A 91 -6.02 3.53 9.19
CA LYS A 91 -5.95 2.33 10.03
C LYS A 91 -6.73 1.21 9.36
N LEU A 92 -6.05 0.12 9.06
CA LEU A 92 -6.68 -1.10 8.57
C LEU A 92 -7.00 -2.02 9.75
N LYS A 93 -8.17 -2.66 9.71
CA LYS A 93 -8.56 -3.59 10.78
C LYS A 93 -7.61 -4.78 10.87
N LYS A 94 -7.56 -5.45 12.02
CA LYS A 94 -6.64 -6.56 12.39
C LYS A 94 -5.18 -6.15 12.59
N VAL A 95 -4.76 -5.06 11.95
CA VAL A 95 -3.41 -4.50 11.99
C VAL A 95 -3.42 -3.05 12.50
N GLU A 96 -4.36 -2.70 13.37
CA GLU A 96 -4.58 -1.32 13.84
C GLU A 96 -3.38 -0.75 14.63
N LYS A 97 -2.48 -1.62 15.09
CA LYS A 97 -1.22 -1.27 15.74
C LYS A 97 -0.18 -0.68 14.77
N TYR A 98 -0.30 -1.00 13.48
CA TYR A 98 0.59 -0.50 12.43
C TYR A 98 -0.03 0.67 11.70
N LYS A 99 0.81 1.58 11.21
CA LYS A 99 0.39 2.75 10.47
C LYS A 99 0.46 2.43 8.99
N PHE A 100 -0.68 2.45 8.30
CA PHE A 100 -0.70 2.41 6.85
C PHE A 100 -0.68 3.83 6.31
N LYS A 101 0.36 4.16 5.55
CA LYS A 101 0.56 5.48 4.96
C LYS A 101 0.23 5.41 3.48
N VAL A 102 -0.75 6.20 3.06
CA VAL A 102 -1.14 6.33 1.66
C VAL A 102 -0.01 7.02 0.90
N GLY A 103 0.43 6.40 -0.19
CA GLY A 103 1.59 6.84 -0.93
C GLY A 103 1.80 6.05 -2.20
N THR A 104 2.66 6.60 -3.03
CA THR A 104 3.19 5.96 -4.24
C THR A 104 4.47 5.20 -3.90
N LEU A 105 5.15 4.65 -4.91
CA LEU A 105 6.46 4.03 -4.73
C LEU A 105 7.48 4.94 -4.01
N GLU A 106 7.38 6.26 -4.18
CA GLU A 106 8.26 7.26 -3.54
C GLU A 106 8.19 7.24 -2.01
N GLU A 107 7.08 6.74 -1.43
CA GLU A 107 6.89 6.63 0.02
C GLU A 107 7.48 5.34 0.61
N THR A 108 7.93 4.42 -0.23
CA THR A 108 8.42 3.10 0.16
C THR A 108 9.95 3.05 0.24
N SER A 109 10.49 1.97 0.80
CA SER A 109 11.92 1.65 0.72
C SER A 109 12.45 1.53 -0.72
N TYR A 110 11.59 1.30 -1.71
CA TYR A 110 11.92 1.10 -3.13
C TYR A 110 11.89 2.39 -3.98
N LYS A 111 11.86 3.57 -3.34
CA LYS A 111 11.78 4.87 -4.03
C LYS A 111 12.88 5.10 -5.09
N ASP A 112 14.05 4.49 -4.89
CA ASP A 112 15.22 4.64 -5.77
C ASP A 112 15.28 3.53 -6.84
N GLU A 113 14.28 2.64 -6.87
CA GLU A 113 14.18 1.46 -7.72
C GLU A 113 12.82 1.46 -8.48
N PRO A 114 12.61 2.40 -9.44
CA PRO A 114 11.35 2.53 -10.16
C PRO A 114 10.97 1.28 -10.96
N GLU A 115 11.96 0.47 -11.34
CA GLU A 115 11.82 -0.81 -12.01
C GLU A 115 11.14 -1.90 -11.17
N MET A 116 11.00 -1.70 -9.85
CA MET A 116 10.35 -2.67 -8.97
C MET A 116 8.86 -2.86 -9.32
N VAL A 117 8.17 -1.80 -9.74
CA VAL A 117 6.77 -1.93 -10.17
C VAL A 117 6.68 -2.79 -11.43
N ASP A 118 7.50 -2.51 -12.44
CA ASP A 118 7.58 -3.32 -13.66
C ASP A 118 7.91 -4.79 -13.32
N GLU A 119 8.74 -5.02 -12.30
CA GLU A 119 9.09 -6.36 -11.83
C GLU A 119 7.88 -7.09 -11.22
N TRP A 120 7.12 -6.43 -10.34
CA TRP A 120 5.91 -6.98 -9.73
C TRP A 120 4.84 -7.29 -10.77
N GLU A 121 4.68 -6.43 -11.77
CA GLU A 121 3.71 -6.59 -12.87
C GLU A 121 4.05 -7.78 -13.78
N GLN A 122 5.35 -8.11 -13.95
CA GLN A 122 5.82 -9.07 -14.95
C GLN A 122 6.16 -10.46 -14.39
N PHE A 123 6.74 -10.55 -13.20
CA PHE A 123 7.47 -11.78 -12.81
C PHE A 123 6.89 -12.50 -11.60
N TYR A 124 5.86 -11.96 -10.95
CA TYR A 124 5.27 -12.58 -9.77
C TYR A 124 4.01 -13.36 -10.09
N LEU A 125 3.12 -12.82 -10.91
CA LEU A 125 1.84 -13.46 -11.24
C LEU A 125 1.96 -14.29 -12.53
N PRO A 126 1.12 -15.34 -12.70
CA PRO A 126 1.15 -16.19 -13.90
C PRO A 126 0.94 -15.44 -15.22
N GLU A 127 0.20 -14.32 -15.18
CA GLU A 127 0.01 -13.43 -16.30
C GLU A 127 0.47 -12.01 -15.91
N HIS A 128 0.92 -11.25 -16.90
CA HIS A 128 1.26 -9.84 -16.71
C HIS A 128 0.03 -9.06 -16.25
N MET A 129 0.17 -8.31 -15.17
CA MET A 129 -0.92 -7.56 -14.56
C MET A 129 -0.46 -6.15 -14.21
N PHE A 130 -1.22 -5.12 -14.62
CA PHE A 130 -0.92 -3.75 -14.20
C PHE A 130 -1.26 -3.54 -12.73
N MET A 131 -0.37 -2.86 -12.00
CA MET A 131 -0.46 -2.66 -10.56
C MET A 131 -0.25 -1.19 -10.20
N GLU A 132 -1.00 -0.69 -9.23
CA GLU A 132 -0.82 0.66 -8.69
C GLU A 132 -0.57 0.58 -7.18
N VAL A 133 0.56 1.15 -6.75
CA VAL A 133 0.91 1.25 -5.32
C VAL A 133 -0.05 2.20 -4.63
N ILE A 134 -0.67 1.73 -3.54
CA ILE A 134 -1.63 2.53 -2.76
C ILE A 134 -1.07 3.00 -1.42
N GLY A 135 0.05 2.41 -0.97
CA GLY A 135 0.75 2.85 0.22
C GLY A 135 1.65 1.79 0.83
N VAL A 136 2.10 2.06 2.05
CA VAL A 136 3.05 1.23 2.78
C VAL A 136 2.69 1.13 4.26
N PHE A 137 2.94 -0.02 4.88
CA PHE A 137 3.03 -0.11 6.33
C PHE A 137 4.46 0.10 6.79
N GLU A 138 4.69 1.20 7.51
CA GLU A 138 5.97 1.44 8.18
C GLU A 138 6.10 0.49 9.40
N GLU A 139 7.29 -0.07 9.60
CA GLU A 139 7.63 -0.92 10.76
C GLU A 139 6.74 -2.16 10.95
N PHE A 140 6.23 -2.73 9.86
CA PHE A 140 5.52 -4.01 9.92
C PHE A 140 6.52 -5.13 10.30
N PRO A 141 6.16 -6.09 11.18
CA PRO A 141 7.04 -7.19 11.58
C PRO A 141 7.11 -8.21 10.45
N CYS A 142 7.77 -7.81 9.37
CA CYS A 142 8.10 -8.65 8.25
C CYS A 142 9.37 -9.46 8.56
N CYS A 143 9.66 -10.45 7.72
CA CYS A 143 10.87 -11.28 7.84
C CYS A 143 12.17 -10.46 7.85
N SER A 144 12.15 -9.23 7.35
CA SER A 144 13.26 -8.27 7.43
C SER A 144 13.02 -7.21 8.53
N PRO A 145 14.01 -6.94 9.40
CA PRO A 145 13.88 -5.97 10.50
C PRO A 145 13.61 -4.53 10.06
N ASN A 146 13.79 -4.23 8.76
CA ASN A 146 13.51 -2.93 8.15
C ASN A 146 12.56 -3.06 6.94
N GLY A 147 11.81 -4.17 6.83
CA GLY A 147 10.95 -4.45 5.69
C GLY A 147 9.69 -3.59 5.70
N ASP A 148 9.54 -2.76 4.69
CA ASP A 148 8.28 -2.09 4.38
C ASP A 148 7.31 -3.10 3.75
N LEU A 149 6.07 -3.17 4.23
CA LEU A 149 5.02 -3.95 3.57
C LEU A 149 4.26 -3.02 2.61
N VAL A 150 4.53 -3.16 1.30
CA VAL A 150 3.95 -2.30 0.26
C VAL A 150 2.60 -2.88 -0.17
N LEU A 151 1.54 -2.06 -0.21
CA LEU A 151 0.23 -2.46 -0.71
C LEU A 151 -0.01 -1.91 -2.10
N MET A 152 -0.63 -2.73 -2.94
CA MET A 152 -0.90 -2.43 -4.34
C MET A 152 -2.29 -2.94 -4.73
N VAL A 153 -2.88 -2.28 -5.71
CA VAL A 153 -4.13 -2.71 -6.35
C VAL A 153 -3.83 -3.13 -7.78
N CYS A 154 -4.33 -4.29 -8.15
CA CYS A 154 -4.20 -4.88 -9.47
C CYS A 154 -5.38 -4.49 -10.37
N GLU A 155 -5.21 -4.61 -11.69
CA GLU A 155 -6.25 -4.36 -12.68
C GLU A 155 -7.54 -5.18 -12.49
N ASP A 156 -7.44 -6.34 -11.84
CA ASP A 156 -8.56 -7.24 -11.51
C ASP A 156 -9.24 -6.91 -10.16
N GLU A 157 -9.01 -5.71 -9.63
CA GLU A 157 -9.46 -5.19 -8.33
C GLU A 157 -8.74 -5.80 -7.12
N LYS A 158 -8.01 -6.91 -7.27
CA LYS A 158 -7.36 -7.57 -6.13
C LYS A 158 -6.30 -6.68 -5.50
N VAL A 159 -6.13 -6.87 -4.20
CA VAL A 159 -5.13 -6.15 -3.41
C VAL A 159 -4.03 -7.11 -3.03
N PHE A 160 -2.81 -6.73 -3.39
CA PHE A 160 -1.60 -7.47 -3.06
C PHE A 160 -0.75 -6.71 -2.06
N ALA A 161 0.02 -7.45 -1.27
CA ALA A 161 1.04 -6.89 -0.40
C ALA A 161 2.40 -7.51 -0.72
N PHE A 162 3.43 -6.69 -0.88
CA PHE A 162 4.79 -7.12 -1.19
C PHE A 162 5.65 -7.10 0.07
N GLU A 163 6.28 -8.24 0.39
CA GLU A 163 7.20 -8.44 1.52
C GLU A 163 8.50 -9.12 1.03
N ASP A 164 9.63 -8.40 1.10
CA ASP A 164 11.03 -8.85 0.91
C ASP A 164 11.35 -9.48 -0.47
N ASP A 165 10.57 -10.46 -0.92
CA ASP A 165 10.62 -11.10 -2.24
C ASP A 165 9.32 -11.89 -2.55
N MET A 166 8.25 -11.67 -1.78
CA MET A 166 7.00 -12.42 -1.84
C MET A 166 5.83 -11.47 -2.05
N LEU A 167 4.94 -11.85 -2.96
CA LEU A 167 3.70 -11.14 -3.21
C LEU A 167 2.52 -11.90 -2.60
N HIS A 168 1.78 -11.26 -1.72
CA HIS A 168 0.69 -11.86 -0.95
C HIS A 168 -0.65 -11.34 -1.44
N LEU A 169 -1.58 -12.22 -1.79
CA LEU A 169 -2.98 -11.84 -2.03
C LEU A 169 -3.68 -11.57 -0.70
N VAL A 170 -3.84 -10.30 -0.34
CA VAL A 170 -4.37 -9.88 0.97
C VAL A 170 -5.88 -9.55 0.95
N SER A 171 -6.43 -9.26 -0.22
CA SER A 171 -7.87 -9.05 -0.39
C SER A 171 -8.30 -9.17 -1.85
N ASN A 172 -9.58 -9.53 -2.09
CA ASN A 172 -10.13 -9.61 -3.46
C ASN A 172 -10.50 -8.24 -4.04
N ASN A 173 -10.71 -7.24 -3.19
CA ASN A 173 -11.00 -5.86 -3.58
C ASN A 173 -10.77 -4.87 -2.43
N LEU A 174 -10.74 -3.59 -2.75
CA LEU A 174 -10.58 -2.51 -1.76
C LEU A 174 -11.72 -2.44 -0.74
N GLU A 175 -12.95 -2.79 -1.12
CA GLU A 175 -14.10 -2.78 -0.19
C GLU A 175 -13.90 -3.81 0.91
N GLU A 176 -13.50 -5.03 0.55
CA GLU A 176 -13.17 -6.09 1.49
C GLU A 176 -11.98 -5.73 2.37
N LEU A 177 -10.93 -5.11 1.81
CA LEU A 177 -9.77 -4.64 2.58
C LEU A 177 -10.19 -3.66 3.69
N PHE A 178 -11.00 -2.65 3.37
CA PHE A 178 -11.42 -1.65 4.36
C PHE A 178 -12.46 -2.20 5.36
N LYS A 179 -13.32 -3.13 4.92
CA LYS A 179 -14.37 -3.71 5.76
C LYS A 179 -13.84 -4.78 6.70
N ASN A 180 -12.99 -5.68 6.22
CA ASN A 180 -12.52 -6.87 6.93
C ASN A 180 -11.09 -6.70 7.49
N GLY A 181 -10.34 -5.71 7.01
CA GLY A 181 -8.95 -5.47 7.39
C GLY A 181 -7.95 -6.22 6.52
N LEU A 182 -6.67 -6.01 6.81
CA LEU A 182 -5.56 -6.68 6.12
C LEU A 182 -5.54 -8.16 6.52
N GLN A 183 -5.61 -9.07 5.53
CA GLN A 183 -5.36 -10.49 5.76
C GLN A 183 -3.89 -10.77 5.50
N PHE A 184 -3.12 -10.95 6.57
CA PHE A 184 -1.69 -11.21 6.48
C PHE A 184 -1.27 -12.37 7.40
N PRO A 185 -0.48 -13.35 6.93
CA PRO A 185 -0.06 -13.55 5.53
C PRO A 185 -1.26 -13.75 4.58
N GLY A 186 -1.08 -13.44 3.30
CA GLY A 186 -2.13 -13.52 2.29
C GLY A 186 -2.67 -14.93 2.07
N THR A 187 -3.83 -15.00 1.40
CA THR A 187 -4.49 -16.28 1.05
C THR A 187 -3.69 -17.09 0.04
N GLU A 188 -3.08 -16.40 -0.91
CA GLU A 188 -2.15 -16.93 -1.90
C GLU A 188 -0.85 -16.14 -1.81
N GLN A 189 0.25 -16.80 -2.18
CA GLN A 189 1.58 -16.22 -2.14
C GLN A 189 2.28 -16.55 -3.44
N TYR A 190 2.96 -15.55 -3.99
CA TYR A 190 3.66 -15.63 -5.24
C TYR A 190 5.10 -15.24 -5.03
N TYR A 191 6.01 -15.99 -5.64
CA TYR A 191 7.44 -15.73 -5.57
C TYR A 191 7.97 -15.27 -6.93
N ARG A 192 9.09 -14.56 -6.91
CA ARG A 192 9.72 -14.04 -8.12
C ARG A 192 10.06 -15.17 -9.11
N GLY A 193 9.57 -15.03 -10.34
CA GLY A 193 9.76 -15.99 -11.42
C GLY A 193 8.71 -17.10 -11.49
N GLN A 194 7.69 -17.07 -10.63
CA GLN A 194 6.61 -18.06 -10.65
C GLN A 194 5.87 -18.09 -12.00
N THR A 195 5.81 -16.95 -12.70
CA THR A 195 5.30 -16.83 -14.08
C THR A 195 5.90 -17.85 -15.06
N PHE A 196 7.10 -18.35 -14.77
CA PHE A 196 7.82 -19.27 -15.65
C PHE A 196 7.70 -20.75 -15.27
N GLU A 197 6.97 -21.10 -14.19
CA GLU A 197 6.84 -22.50 -13.76
C GLU A 197 6.21 -23.40 -14.84
N ASP A 198 5.25 -22.87 -15.59
CA ASP A 198 4.50 -23.60 -16.61
C ASP A 198 5.12 -23.53 -18.02
N MET A 199 6.29 -22.90 -18.17
CA MET A 199 6.96 -22.75 -19.47
C MET A 199 7.50 -24.09 -19.99
N SER A 200 7.05 -24.50 -21.18
CA SER A 200 7.56 -25.70 -21.86
C SER A 200 8.93 -25.47 -22.52
N GLU A 201 9.61 -26.55 -22.89
CA GLU A 201 10.89 -26.47 -23.61
C GLU A 201 10.73 -25.74 -24.95
N GLU A 202 9.62 -25.98 -25.65
CA GLU A 202 9.28 -25.27 -26.88
C GLU A 202 9.07 -23.78 -26.66
N ASP A 203 8.53 -23.37 -25.50
CA ASP A 203 8.36 -21.95 -25.16
C ASP A 203 9.71 -21.29 -24.90
N TRP A 204 10.60 -21.97 -24.18
CA TRP A 204 11.98 -21.52 -23.94
C TRP A 204 12.80 -21.44 -25.23
N ASP A 205 12.58 -22.36 -26.18
CA ASP A 205 13.20 -22.29 -27.51
C ASP A 205 12.77 -21.06 -28.27
N ARG A 206 11.46 -20.74 -28.29
CA ARG A 206 10.97 -19.50 -28.91
C ARG A 206 11.59 -18.26 -28.28
N VAL A 207 11.72 -18.23 -26.94
CA VAL A 207 12.38 -17.13 -26.24
C VAL A 207 13.87 -17.05 -26.64
N ARG A 208 14.60 -18.17 -26.65
CA ARG A 208 16.01 -18.23 -27.08
C ARG A 208 16.24 -17.79 -28.51
N GLU A 209 15.25 -17.99 -29.37
CA GLU A 209 15.27 -17.61 -30.78
C GLU A 209 14.78 -16.18 -31.06
N SER A 210 14.28 -15.46 -30.05
CA SER A 210 13.85 -14.07 -30.21
C SER A 210 15.01 -13.17 -30.67
N ASP A 211 14.69 -12.21 -31.54
CA ASP A 211 15.69 -11.31 -32.13
C ASP A 211 16.45 -10.51 -31.07
N GLY A 212 15.76 -10.06 -30.02
CA GLY A 212 16.39 -9.33 -28.91
C GLY A 212 17.40 -10.16 -28.12
N LEU A 213 17.12 -11.44 -27.85
CA LEU A 213 18.10 -12.32 -27.18
C LEU A 213 19.25 -12.73 -28.11
N LYS A 214 18.99 -12.89 -29.41
CA LYS A 214 20.05 -13.13 -30.40
C LYS A 214 21.00 -11.94 -30.50
N GLU A 215 20.46 -10.72 -30.55
CA GLU A 215 21.24 -9.50 -30.59
C GLU A 215 22.07 -9.34 -29.31
N LYS A 216 21.47 -9.45 -28.12
CA LYS A 216 22.22 -9.40 -26.86
C LYS A 216 23.29 -10.50 -26.74
N ARG A 217 23.00 -11.72 -27.23
CA ARG A 217 24.00 -12.80 -27.25
C ARG A 217 25.18 -12.46 -28.14
N LYS A 218 24.91 -11.83 -29.29
CA LYS A 218 25.95 -11.37 -30.22
C LYS A 218 26.76 -10.23 -29.60
N GLU A 219 26.11 -9.22 -29.00
CA GLU A 219 26.79 -8.14 -28.29
C GLU A 219 27.71 -8.66 -27.19
N HIS A 220 27.21 -9.60 -26.38
CA HIS A 220 28.01 -10.26 -25.35
C HIS A 220 29.21 -11.02 -25.94
N GLN A 221 29.01 -11.72 -27.06
CA GLN A 221 30.09 -12.42 -27.74
C GLN A 221 31.15 -11.45 -28.31
N ASP A 222 30.72 -10.39 -28.97
CA ASP A 222 31.59 -9.35 -29.53
C ASP A 222 32.40 -8.67 -28.40
N MET A 223 31.75 -8.40 -27.25
CA MET A 223 32.42 -7.90 -26.04
C MET A 223 33.50 -8.88 -25.56
N LEU A 224 33.19 -10.17 -25.42
CA LEU A 224 34.16 -11.18 -25.00
C LEU A 224 35.34 -11.28 -25.98
N GLU A 225 35.07 -11.26 -27.28
CA GLU A 225 36.11 -11.30 -28.31
C GLU A 225 37.02 -10.07 -28.25
N SER A 226 36.44 -8.87 -28.05
CA SER A 226 37.21 -7.63 -27.89
C SER A 226 38.13 -7.64 -26.67
N MET A 227 37.71 -8.30 -25.58
CA MET A 227 38.46 -8.35 -24.33
C MET A 227 39.47 -9.51 -24.29
N LYS A 228 39.31 -10.52 -25.15
CA LYS A 228 40.10 -11.76 -25.16
C LYS A 228 41.60 -11.49 -25.18
N ASP A 229 42.07 -10.65 -26.09
CA ASP A 229 43.51 -10.38 -26.24
C ASP A 229 44.09 -9.64 -25.03
N SER A 230 43.33 -8.70 -24.46
CA SER A 230 43.71 -7.99 -23.23
C SER A 230 43.81 -8.95 -22.05
N PHE A 231 42.81 -9.82 -21.85
CA PHE A 231 42.85 -10.84 -20.81
C PHE A 231 43.99 -11.82 -20.98
N LEU A 232 44.21 -12.35 -22.19
CA LEU A 232 45.32 -13.27 -22.47
C LEU A 232 46.68 -12.61 -22.26
N ASN A 233 46.83 -11.33 -22.64
CA ASN A 233 48.07 -10.59 -22.42
C ASN A 233 48.32 -10.35 -20.91
N ASN A 234 47.29 -10.01 -20.14
CA ASN A 234 47.41 -9.89 -18.69
C ASN A 234 47.80 -11.22 -18.03
N LEU A 235 47.22 -12.34 -18.49
CA LEU A 235 47.59 -13.67 -18.02
C LEU A 235 49.05 -14.03 -18.40
N ASP A 236 49.49 -13.71 -19.61
CA ASP A 236 50.89 -13.91 -20.03
C ASP A 236 51.87 -13.09 -19.17
N ILE A 237 51.50 -11.88 -18.77
CA ILE A 237 52.29 -11.03 -17.86
C ILE A 237 52.35 -11.66 -16.47
N ILE A 238 51.22 -12.10 -15.91
CA ILE A 238 51.15 -12.75 -14.58
C ILE A 238 51.95 -14.05 -14.56
N MET A 239 51.88 -14.84 -15.64
CA MET A 239 52.62 -16.09 -15.80
C MET A 239 54.10 -15.89 -16.14
N GLY A 240 54.58 -14.65 -16.27
CA GLY A 240 55.97 -14.32 -16.58
C GLY A 240 56.40 -14.68 -18.00
N ARG A 241 55.46 -14.97 -18.90
CA ARG A 241 55.71 -15.29 -20.31
C ARG A 241 55.98 -14.04 -21.16
N LYS A 242 55.54 -12.87 -20.70
CA LYS A 242 55.87 -11.55 -21.25
C LYS A 242 56.32 -10.61 -20.14
N ARG A 243 57.27 -9.71 -20.42
CA ARG A 243 57.70 -8.66 -19.48
C ARG A 243 56.88 -7.40 -19.68
N VAL A 244 56.51 -6.73 -18.58
CA VAL A 244 55.94 -5.38 -18.63
C VAL A 244 56.99 -4.44 -19.24
N VAL A 245 56.68 -3.84 -20.39
CA VAL A 245 57.53 -2.78 -20.95
C VAL A 245 57.26 -1.52 -20.12
N PRO A 246 58.26 -0.94 -19.44
CA PRO A 246 58.06 0.30 -18.71
C PRO A 246 57.66 1.41 -19.68
N ILE A 247 56.61 2.16 -19.34
CA ILE A 247 56.27 3.41 -20.05
C ILE A 247 57.51 4.32 -19.96
N PRO A 248 58.07 4.81 -21.07
CA PRO A 248 59.21 5.73 -21.00
C PRO A 248 58.78 6.99 -20.26
N VAL A 249 59.51 7.34 -19.21
CA VAL A 249 59.33 8.62 -18.52
C VAL A 249 59.64 9.72 -19.55
N PRO A 250 58.71 10.65 -19.85
CA PRO A 250 58.96 11.70 -20.81
C PRO A 250 60.12 12.57 -20.29
N GLU A 251 61.20 12.62 -21.08
CA GLU A 251 62.37 13.45 -20.78
C GLU A 251 61.98 14.93 -20.84
N GLY A 252 62.23 15.64 -19.72
CA GLY A 252 62.34 17.08 -19.71
C GLY A 252 61.12 17.84 -19.22
N LYS A 253 61.11 18.12 -17.92
CA LYS A 253 61.04 19.49 -17.37
C LYS A 253 61.48 19.47 -15.90
N PRO A 254 62.40 20.36 -15.48
CA PRO A 254 62.88 20.39 -14.10
C PRO A 254 61.77 20.87 -13.16
N PHE A 255 61.70 20.25 -11.98
CA PHE A 255 60.87 20.70 -10.87
C PHE A 255 61.26 22.14 -10.49
N VAL A 256 60.30 23.06 -10.57
CA VAL A 256 60.40 24.35 -9.89
C VAL A 256 59.93 24.11 -8.46
N SER A 257 60.85 24.20 -7.51
CA SER A 257 60.53 24.19 -6.09
C SER A 257 59.78 25.46 -5.71
N ILE A 258 58.60 25.30 -5.10
CA ILE A 258 58.02 26.28 -4.18
C ILE A 258 57.75 25.53 -2.87
#